data_AF-A0A3N5N3A7-F1
#
_entry.id   AF-A0A3N5N3A7-F1
#
_cell.length_a   1.000
_cell.length_b   1.000
_cell.length_c   1.000
_cell.angle_alpha   90.00
_cell.angle_beta   90.00
_cell.angle_gamma   90.00
#
_symmetry.space_group_name_H-M   'P 1'
#
loop_
_entity.id
_entity.type
_entity.pdbx_description
1 polymer ?
#
loop_
_entity_poly.entity_id
_entity_poly.type
_entity_poly.pdbx_seq_one_letter_code
_entity_poly.pdbx_strand_id
1 'polypeptide(L)'
;MSEYHSKEYARRIGELLRYLKNNKIQQWEVGERLNYTSLSKAKNYENYPQNIIEKLNRKELYELILEEYGLLYEEKTGEIRPAGSSIVTTREKEDQYFIMYYYAFARDTVARAIVRIINNRHAVIDYRFDEHWEGTYEIIENYTFIYVEKRGEVTPVKKLICLFSGTKKSGRPYLLGTYSTVKRDGIPAAGKIFFERVGSDEIEMKIKSNVDPRIGYYLMNKVWVTETFTPNTLDDITGTYRLIRRFTSDYYLFYPKANSELEKAHLCCDADSRAVLSIKGMTYTGFIKPADSHSVRIEVNSIPGFSEKFTDTIILFVNLSKSKYDPFYLCVGI
;
A
#
# COMPACT_ATOMS: atom_id res chain seq x y z
N MET A 1 17.25 25.72 -18.22
CA MET A 1 16.24 26.01 -19.26
C MET A 1 15.53 27.28 -18.81
N SER A 2 15.42 28.32 -19.64
CA SER A 2 14.73 29.55 -19.24
C SER A 2 13.23 29.29 -19.04
N GLU A 3 12.62 30.02 -18.11
CA GLU A 3 11.19 29.92 -17.79
C GLU A 3 10.29 30.07 -19.04
N TYR A 4 10.72 30.98 -19.93
CA TYR A 4 10.10 31.23 -21.23
C TYR A 4 9.99 29.97 -22.11
N HIS A 5 11.05 29.17 -22.19
CA HIS A 5 11.04 27.93 -23.00
C HIS A 5 10.12 26.86 -22.41
N SER A 6 10.03 26.73 -21.08
CA SER A 6 9.17 25.71 -20.45
C SER A 6 7.69 25.97 -20.72
N LYS A 7 7.25 27.23 -20.65
CA LYS A 7 5.89 27.66 -20.97
C LYS A 7 5.54 27.44 -22.44
N GLU A 8 6.50 27.70 -23.34
CA GLU A 8 6.32 27.45 -24.76
C GLU A 8 6.13 25.95 -25.07
N TYR A 9 6.97 25.07 -24.50
CA TYR A 9 6.81 23.62 -24.69
C TYR A 9 5.51 23.09 -24.08
N ALA A 10 5.01 23.67 -22.97
CA ALA A 10 3.70 23.31 -22.43
C ALA A 10 2.57 23.57 -23.45
N ARG A 11 2.61 24.73 -24.13
CA ARG A 11 1.68 25.08 -25.20
C ARG A 11 1.79 24.10 -26.36
N ARG A 12 3.01 23.83 -26.84
CA ARG A 12 3.27 22.92 -27.97
C ARG A 12 2.82 21.47 -27.66
N ILE A 13 3.02 20.98 -26.43
CA ILE A 13 2.46 19.69 -25.98
C ILE A 13 0.93 19.71 -26.06
N GLY A 14 0.29 20.79 -25.62
CA GLY A 14 -1.16 20.95 -25.72
C GLY A 14 -1.68 20.88 -27.16
N GLU A 15 -0.93 21.43 -28.11
CA GLU A 15 -1.23 21.40 -29.55
C GLU A 15 -1.06 19.99 -30.14
N LEU A 16 0.04 19.30 -29.81
CA LEU A 16 0.25 17.91 -30.23
C LEU A 16 -0.88 16.99 -29.72
N LEU A 17 -1.25 17.10 -28.45
CA LEU A 17 -2.34 16.29 -27.89
C LEU A 17 -3.70 16.61 -28.55
N ARG A 18 -3.93 17.86 -28.96
CA ARG A 18 -5.14 18.24 -29.70
C ARG A 18 -5.12 17.67 -31.12
N TYR A 19 -3.98 17.74 -31.81
CA TYR A 19 -3.78 17.14 -33.13
C TYR A 19 -4.01 15.62 -33.10
N LEU A 20 -3.41 14.92 -32.14
CA LEU A 20 -3.58 13.47 -31.95
C LEU A 20 -5.04 13.12 -31.65
N LYS A 21 -5.71 13.89 -30.79
CA LYS A 21 -7.15 13.72 -30.51
C LYS A 21 -8.02 13.87 -31.76
N ASN A 22 -7.73 14.86 -32.61
CA ASN A 22 -8.46 15.06 -33.87
C ASN A 22 -8.25 13.87 -34.83
N ASN A 23 -7.10 13.20 -34.75
CA ASN A 23 -6.77 11.96 -35.45
C ASN A 23 -7.17 10.68 -34.67
N LYS A 24 -8.15 10.79 -33.77
CA LYS A 24 -8.73 9.67 -32.99
C LYS A 24 -7.80 8.99 -31.98
N ILE A 25 -6.65 9.59 -31.66
CA ILE A 25 -5.75 9.11 -30.61
C ILE A 25 -6.03 9.87 -29.31
N GLN A 26 -6.56 9.19 -28.30
CA GLN A 26 -6.92 9.83 -27.04
C GLN A 26 -5.70 10.08 -26.15
N GLN A 27 -5.78 11.08 -25.27
CA GLN A 27 -4.65 11.44 -24.40
C GLN A 27 -4.19 10.28 -23.49
N TRP A 28 -5.09 9.41 -23.06
CA TRP A 28 -4.72 8.25 -22.25
C TRP A 28 -3.90 7.23 -23.06
N GLU A 29 -4.23 7.03 -24.34
CA GLU A 29 -3.46 6.17 -25.26
C GLU A 29 -2.05 6.74 -25.51
N VAL A 30 -1.94 8.07 -25.58
CA VAL A 30 -0.63 8.77 -25.61
C VAL A 30 0.14 8.52 -24.33
N GLY A 31 -0.52 8.63 -23.17
CA GLY A 31 0.10 8.36 -21.88
C GLY A 31 0.61 6.92 -21.78
N GLU A 32 -0.18 5.95 -22.24
CA GLU A 32 0.19 4.54 -22.28
C GLU A 32 1.37 4.28 -23.23
N ARG A 33 1.32 4.81 -24.47
CA ARG A 33 2.43 4.67 -25.44
C ARG A 33 3.72 5.33 -24.98
N LEU A 34 3.65 6.40 -24.22
CA LEU A 34 4.85 7.07 -23.70
C LEU A 34 5.28 6.58 -22.32
N ASN A 35 4.45 5.74 -21.69
CA ASN A 35 4.53 5.43 -20.26
C ASN A 35 4.68 6.72 -19.43
N TYR A 36 3.81 7.69 -19.68
CA TYR A 36 3.84 9.02 -19.07
C TYR A 36 2.43 9.42 -18.66
N THR A 37 2.14 9.35 -17.37
CA THR A 37 0.76 9.51 -16.85
C THR A 37 0.38 10.99 -16.64
N SER A 38 1.37 11.87 -16.58
CA SER A 38 1.19 13.27 -16.19
C SER A 38 0.98 14.24 -17.36
N LEU A 39 0.46 13.79 -18.51
CA LEU A 39 0.26 14.63 -19.71
C LEU A 39 -0.65 15.85 -19.44
N SER A 40 -1.64 15.69 -18.56
CA SER A 40 -2.53 16.79 -18.14
C SER A 40 -1.78 17.89 -17.37
N LYS A 41 -0.81 17.51 -16.53
CA LYS A 41 0.06 18.42 -15.78
C LYS A 41 1.08 19.07 -16.72
N ALA A 42 1.66 18.29 -17.63
CA ALA A 42 2.68 18.77 -18.57
C ALA A 42 2.19 19.89 -19.50
N LYS A 43 0.96 19.80 -20.01
CA LYS A 43 0.38 20.83 -20.90
C LYS A 43 -0.10 22.11 -20.19
N ASN A 44 -0.15 22.12 -18.86
CA ASN A 44 -0.71 23.22 -18.07
C ASN A 44 0.36 23.86 -17.18
N TYR A 45 1.16 24.75 -17.77
CA TYR A 45 2.30 25.39 -17.08
C TYR A 45 1.86 26.26 -15.89
N GLU A 46 0.78 27.05 -16.05
CA GLU A 46 0.31 27.98 -15.02
C GLU A 46 -0.02 27.28 -13.70
N ASN A 47 -0.63 26.10 -13.78
CA ASN A 47 -0.96 25.29 -12.59
C ASN A 47 0.22 24.42 -12.12
N TYR A 48 1.20 24.15 -12.98
CA TYR A 48 2.29 23.22 -12.71
C TYR A 48 3.63 23.75 -13.26
N PRO A 49 4.24 24.80 -12.65
CA PRO A 49 5.43 25.45 -13.20
C PRO A 49 6.73 24.63 -13.00
N GLN A 50 6.66 23.39 -12.49
CA GLN A 50 7.85 22.57 -12.23
C GLN A 50 8.64 22.30 -13.51
N ASN A 51 9.96 22.36 -13.42
CA ASN A 51 10.88 22.14 -14.55
C ASN A 51 10.88 20.69 -15.06
N ILE A 52 10.65 19.73 -14.16
CA ILE A 52 10.54 18.30 -14.47
C ILE A 52 9.19 17.84 -13.95
N ILE A 53 8.43 17.14 -14.79
CA ILE A 53 7.18 16.48 -14.40
C ILE A 53 7.39 14.99 -14.62
N GLU A 54 7.15 14.21 -13.58
CA GLU A 54 7.35 12.76 -13.57
C GLU A 54 8.79 12.34 -13.85
N LYS A 55 9.18 12.22 -15.13
CA LYS A 55 10.49 11.73 -15.59
C LYS A 55 11.19 12.62 -16.63
N LEU A 56 10.48 13.60 -17.19
CA LEU A 56 11.00 14.42 -18.30
C LEU A 56 10.73 15.90 -18.03
N ASN A 57 11.60 16.75 -18.55
CA ASN A 57 11.24 18.14 -18.76
C ASN A 57 10.29 18.27 -19.96
N ARG A 58 9.64 19.42 -20.12
CA ARG A 58 8.64 19.62 -21.18
C ARG A 58 9.21 19.53 -22.59
N LYS A 59 10.47 19.93 -22.78
CA LYS A 59 11.13 19.82 -24.08
C LYS A 59 11.34 18.35 -24.45
N GLU A 60 11.91 17.57 -23.54
CA GLU A 60 12.13 16.12 -23.72
C GLU A 60 10.82 15.38 -23.96
N LEU A 61 9.77 15.71 -23.20
CA LEU A 61 8.44 15.11 -23.40
C LEU A 61 7.85 15.48 -24.77
N TYR A 62 8.00 16.74 -25.19
CA TYR A 62 7.55 17.22 -26.48
C TYR A 62 8.25 16.48 -27.64
N GLU A 63 9.57 16.38 -27.59
CA GLU A 63 10.38 15.65 -28.59
C GLU A 63 9.99 14.16 -28.62
N LEU A 64 9.74 13.57 -27.45
CA LEU A 64 9.30 12.19 -27.34
C LEU A 64 7.91 11.95 -27.96
N ILE A 65 6.95 12.87 -27.79
CA ILE A 65 5.63 12.77 -28.44
C ILE A 65 5.78 12.83 -29.97
N LEU A 66 6.64 13.72 -30.48
CA LEU A 66 6.90 13.83 -31.91
C LEU A 66 7.49 12.53 -32.47
N GLU A 67 8.50 11.97 -31.78
CA GLU A 67 9.16 10.73 -32.21
C GLU A 67 8.20 9.54 -32.22
N GLU A 68 7.51 9.29 -31.10
CA GLU A 68 6.64 8.11 -30.94
C GLU A 68 5.51 8.06 -31.98
N TYR A 69 5.02 9.23 -32.39
CA TYR A 69 3.93 9.35 -33.35
C TYR A 69 4.40 9.68 -34.76
N GLY A 70 5.72 9.72 -35.00
CA GLY A 70 6.30 10.08 -36.29
C GLY A 70 5.76 11.41 -36.79
N LEU A 71 5.83 12.46 -35.98
CA LEU A 71 5.32 13.80 -36.28
C LEU A 71 6.48 14.79 -36.44
N LEU A 72 6.25 15.80 -37.27
CA LEU A 72 7.11 16.96 -37.44
C LEU A 72 6.33 18.21 -37.05
N TYR A 73 7.00 19.13 -36.37
CA TYR A 73 6.48 20.47 -36.09
C TYR A 73 7.29 21.50 -36.86
N GLU A 74 6.61 22.28 -37.69
CA GLU A 74 7.25 23.30 -38.51
C GLU A 74 7.20 24.66 -37.80
N GLU A 75 8.35 25.14 -37.28
CA GLU A 75 8.38 26.32 -36.41
C GLU A 75 7.89 27.61 -37.08
N LYS A 76 8.02 27.73 -38.41
CA LYS A 76 7.60 28.91 -39.17
C LYS A 76 6.09 29.02 -39.34
N THR A 77 5.41 27.89 -39.47
CA THR A 77 3.96 27.81 -39.77
C THR A 77 3.15 27.40 -38.54
N GLY A 78 3.80 26.81 -37.53
CA GLY A 78 3.14 26.22 -36.36
C GLY A 78 2.37 24.94 -36.68
N GLU A 79 2.57 24.36 -37.87
CA GLU A 79 1.85 23.18 -38.33
C GLU A 79 2.50 21.88 -37.83
N ILE A 80 1.64 20.89 -37.53
CA ILE A 80 2.02 19.52 -37.18
C ILE A 80 1.64 18.62 -38.34
N ARG A 81 2.63 17.89 -38.88
CA ARG A 81 2.44 16.95 -40.01
C ARG A 81 3.09 15.60 -39.72
N PRO A 82 2.61 14.50 -40.32
CA PRO A 82 3.31 13.22 -40.27
C PRO A 82 4.70 13.37 -40.88
N ALA A 83 5.72 12.88 -40.19
CA ALA A 83 6.99 12.53 -40.81
C ALA A 83 6.69 11.45 -41.85
N GLY A 84 7.14 11.64 -43.10
CA GLY A 84 6.97 10.62 -44.14
C GLY A 84 7.42 9.23 -43.65
N SER A 85 6.71 8.20 -44.11
CA SER A 85 6.80 6.81 -43.66
C SER A 85 8.23 6.29 -43.50
N SER A 86 8.81 6.36 -42.29
CA SER A 86 9.83 5.45 -41.72
C SER A 86 10.61 6.08 -40.56
N ILE A 87 9.95 6.36 -39.44
CA ILE A 87 10.66 6.38 -38.14
C ILE A 87 9.77 5.66 -37.13
N VAL A 88 9.77 4.33 -37.19
CA VAL A 88 9.52 3.53 -35.99
C VAL A 88 10.90 3.23 -35.45
N THR A 89 11.45 4.12 -34.64
CA THR A 89 12.59 3.78 -33.80
C THR A 89 12.10 2.67 -32.88
N THR A 90 12.41 1.42 -33.20
CA THR A 90 12.32 0.33 -32.24
C THR A 90 13.23 0.69 -31.07
N ARG A 91 12.65 1.28 -30.03
CA ARG A 91 13.32 1.49 -28.74
C ARG A 91 13.99 0.17 -28.37
N GLU A 92 15.29 0.23 -28.12
CA GLU A 92 16.00 -0.90 -27.51
C GLU A 92 15.20 -1.36 -26.29
N LYS A 93 15.02 -2.68 -26.15
CA LYS A 93 14.30 -3.26 -25.03
C LYS A 93 14.99 -2.87 -23.74
N GLU A 94 14.40 -1.93 -22.99
CA GLU A 94 14.91 -1.56 -21.69
C GLU A 94 14.41 -2.59 -20.67
N ASP A 95 15.18 -3.67 -20.53
CA ASP A 95 14.93 -4.70 -19.54
C ASP A 95 15.59 -4.29 -18.21
N GLN A 96 14.79 -4.23 -17.14
CA GLN A 96 15.29 -4.01 -15.79
C GLN A 96 15.13 -5.29 -14.98
N TYR A 97 16.18 -5.65 -14.24
CA TYR A 97 16.20 -6.84 -13.42
C TYR A 97 16.25 -6.49 -11.93
N PHE A 98 15.45 -7.20 -11.15
CA PHE A 98 15.42 -7.12 -9.71
C PHE A 98 15.43 -8.52 -9.09
N ILE A 99 16.05 -8.64 -7.92
CA ILE A 99 15.79 -9.74 -7.00
C ILE A 99 14.73 -9.28 -6.01
N MET A 100 13.57 -9.92 -6.06
CA MET A 100 12.51 -9.74 -5.07
C MET A 100 12.73 -10.70 -3.91
N TYR A 101 12.89 -10.17 -2.71
CA TYR A 101 12.91 -10.88 -1.45
C TYR A 101 11.53 -10.79 -0.79
N TYR A 102 11.03 -11.92 -0.33
CA TYR A 102 9.72 -12.01 0.32
C TYR A 102 9.72 -13.13 1.36
N TYR A 103 8.84 -13.02 2.36
CA TYR A 103 8.66 -14.09 3.33
C TYR A 103 7.70 -15.16 2.77
N ALA A 104 8.22 -16.37 2.54
CA ALA A 104 7.47 -17.51 2.06
C ALA A 104 6.82 -18.27 3.23
N PHE A 105 5.60 -17.86 3.57
CA PHE A 105 4.80 -18.38 4.69
C PHE A 105 4.76 -19.92 4.77
N ALA A 106 4.62 -20.62 3.65
CA ALA A 106 4.46 -22.08 3.63
C ALA A 106 5.72 -22.83 4.10
N ARG A 107 6.84 -22.14 4.20
CA ARG A 107 8.15 -22.71 4.52
C ARG A 107 8.86 -21.96 5.64
N ASP A 108 8.19 -20.98 6.24
CA ASP A 108 8.74 -20.14 7.31
C ASP A 108 10.16 -19.62 7.00
N THR A 109 10.35 -19.06 5.80
CA THR A 109 11.67 -18.65 5.35
C THR A 109 11.62 -17.44 4.42
N VAL A 110 12.74 -16.74 4.28
CA VAL A 110 12.89 -15.66 3.30
C VAL A 110 13.29 -16.29 1.96
N ALA A 111 12.39 -16.16 0.99
CA ALA A 111 12.59 -16.62 -0.37
C ALA A 111 12.93 -15.46 -1.29
N ARG A 112 13.38 -15.82 -2.50
CA ARG A 112 13.71 -14.89 -3.56
C ARG A 112 13.06 -15.30 -4.88
N ALA A 113 12.76 -14.30 -5.69
CA ALA A 113 12.30 -14.44 -7.06
C ALA A 113 13.03 -13.43 -7.96
N ILE A 114 13.16 -13.78 -9.22
CA ILE A 114 13.69 -12.89 -10.26
C ILE A 114 12.51 -12.08 -10.79
N VAL A 115 12.64 -10.77 -10.84
CA VAL A 115 11.66 -9.89 -11.46
C VAL A 115 12.31 -9.19 -12.64
N ARG A 116 11.73 -9.37 -13.82
CA ARG A 116 12.12 -8.68 -15.05
C ARG A 116 11.02 -7.71 -15.45
N ILE A 117 11.35 -6.44 -15.56
CA ILE A 117 10.49 -5.40 -16.10
C ILE A 117 10.92 -5.12 -17.53
N ILE A 118 10.05 -5.45 -18.48
CA ILE A 118 10.30 -5.29 -19.91
C ILE A 118 9.63 -3.99 -20.36
N ASN A 119 10.41 -3.10 -20.96
CA ASN A 119 9.94 -1.83 -21.53
C ASN A 119 9.16 -0.95 -20.55
N ASN A 120 9.43 -1.07 -19.25
CA ASN A 120 8.69 -0.38 -18.17
C ASN A 120 7.17 -0.58 -18.25
N ARG A 121 6.69 -1.74 -18.72
CA ARG A 121 5.25 -2.03 -18.90
C ARG A 121 4.84 -3.44 -18.52
N HIS A 122 5.71 -4.39 -18.79
CA HIS A 122 5.40 -5.79 -18.57
C HIS A 122 6.30 -6.32 -17.47
N ALA A 123 5.71 -6.99 -16.49
CA ALA A 123 6.42 -7.60 -15.38
C ALA A 123 6.37 -9.12 -15.53
N VAL A 124 7.53 -9.74 -15.43
CA VAL A 124 7.71 -11.19 -15.33
C VAL A 124 8.32 -11.48 -13.96
N ILE A 125 7.74 -12.43 -13.22
CA ILE A 125 8.28 -12.89 -11.96
C ILE A 125 8.50 -14.41 -12.00
N ASP A 126 9.77 -14.80 -11.90
CA ASP A 126 10.20 -16.20 -11.89
C ASP A 126 10.64 -16.61 -10.48
N TYR A 127 9.96 -17.61 -9.93
CA TYR A 127 10.31 -18.21 -8.63
C TYR A 127 11.13 -19.48 -8.85
N ARG A 128 11.93 -19.86 -7.84
CA ARG A 128 12.81 -21.05 -7.86
C ARG A 128 12.15 -22.42 -8.12
N PHE A 129 10.83 -22.52 -8.23
CA PHE A 129 10.09 -23.78 -8.38
C PHE A 129 9.37 -23.86 -9.72
N ASP A 130 9.98 -23.31 -10.77
CA ASP A 130 9.39 -23.17 -12.10
C ASP A 130 7.99 -22.52 -12.06
N GLU A 131 7.78 -21.60 -11.12
CA GLU A 131 6.57 -20.80 -11.09
C GLU A 131 6.83 -19.49 -11.84
N HIS A 132 6.15 -19.36 -12.97
CA HIS A 132 6.21 -18.20 -13.83
C HIS A 132 4.94 -17.37 -13.69
N TRP A 133 5.12 -16.06 -13.51
CA TRP A 133 4.03 -15.11 -13.37
C TRP A 133 4.27 -13.94 -14.32
N GLU A 134 3.20 -13.49 -14.98
CA GLU A 134 3.29 -12.39 -15.94
C GLU A 134 2.18 -11.37 -15.71
N GLY A 135 2.43 -10.12 -16.07
CA GLY A 135 1.40 -9.10 -16.08
C GLY A 135 1.94 -7.69 -16.32
N THR A 136 1.35 -6.70 -15.67
CA THR A 136 1.63 -5.28 -15.92
C THR A 136 2.53 -4.67 -14.87
N TYR A 137 3.34 -3.72 -15.32
CA TYR A 137 4.13 -2.82 -14.51
C TYR A 137 3.64 -1.40 -14.81
N GLU A 138 3.12 -0.74 -13.79
CA GLU A 138 2.48 0.57 -13.93
C GLU A 138 3.11 1.56 -12.97
N ILE A 139 3.35 2.76 -13.46
CA ILE A 139 3.91 3.86 -12.68
C ILE A 139 2.80 4.90 -12.53
N ILE A 140 2.31 5.11 -11.31
CA ILE A 140 1.29 6.13 -11.00
C ILE A 140 1.87 7.09 -9.96
N GLU A 141 2.06 8.35 -10.35
CA GLU A 141 2.59 9.43 -9.49
C GLU A 141 3.91 9.13 -8.78
N ASN A 142 3.90 8.66 -7.53
CA ASN A 142 5.06 8.24 -6.72
C ASN A 142 5.07 6.74 -6.39
N TYR A 143 4.13 6.00 -6.95
CA TYR A 143 3.98 4.57 -6.69
C TYR A 143 4.28 3.79 -7.97
N THR A 144 4.70 2.57 -7.76
CA THR A 144 4.91 1.60 -8.82
C THR A 144 4.11 0.36 -8.45
N PHE A 145 3.29 -0.10 -9.38
CA PHE A 145 2.41 -1.24 -9.21
C PHE A 145 2.87 -2.35 -10.14
N ILE A 146 2.95 -3.56 -9.61
CA ILE A 146 3.13 -4.77 -10.39
C ILE A 146 1.90 -5.62 -10.16
N TYR A 147 1.15 -5.86 -11.23
CA TYR A 147 0.01 -6.76 -11.22
C TYR A 147 0.38 -7.98 -12.05
N VAL A 148 0.46 -9.15 -11.43
CA VAL A 148 0.84 -10.38 -12.11
C VAL A 148 -0.13 -11.51 -11.82
N GLU A 149 -0.27 -12.39 -12.81
CA GLU A 149 -1.14 -13.55 -12.77
C GLU A 149 -0.31 -14.80 -13.09
N LYS A 150 -0.54 -15.87 -12.33
CA LYS A 150 -0.09 -17.21 -12.70
C LYS A 150 -1.23 -17.94 -13.38
N ARG A 151 -1.00 -18.33 -14.64
CA ARG A 151 -1.91 -19.18 -15.41
C ARG A 151 -1.34 -20.61 -15.42
N GLY A 152 -2.14 -21.59 -15.04
CA GLY A 152 -1.78 -23.00 -15.02
C GLY A 152 -3.02 -23.89 -15.09
N GLU A 153 -2.90 -25.17 -14.78
CA GLU A 153 -4.03 -26.14 -14.80
C GLU A 153 -5.09 -25.91 -13.71
N VAL A 154 -4.80 -25.04 -12.74
CA VAL A 154 -5.71 -24.66 -11.64
C VAL A 154 -6.20 -23.22 -11.80
N THR A 155 -7.21 -22.84 -11.00
CA THR A 155 -7.77 -21.48 -10.96
C THR A 155 -6.67 -20.42 -10.94
N PRO A 156 -6.70 -19.43 -11.86
CA PRO A 156 -5.69 -18.39 -11.92
C PRO A 156 -5.55 -17.66 -10.58
N VAL A 157 -4.30 -17.48 -10.14
CA VAL A 157 -3.99 -16.73 -8.93
C VAL A 157 -3.37 -15.40 -9.32
N LYS A 158 -3.87 -14.33 -8.71
CA LYS A 158 -3.40 -12.96 -8.94
C LYS A 158 -2.60 -12.46 -7.76
N LYS A 159 -1.59 -11.66 -8.05
CA LYS A 159 -0.76 -10.97 -7.06
C LYS A 159 -0.66 -9.50 -7.43
N LEU A 160 -0.93 -8.66 -6.44
CA LEU A 160 -0.71 -7.23 -6.52
C LEU A 160 0.49 -6.87 -5.66
N ILE A 161 1.45 -6.18 -6.25
CA ILE A 161 2.64 -5.64 -5.60
C ILE A 161 2.59 -4.13 -5.72
N CYS A 162 2.75 -3.43 -4.59
CA CYS A 162 2.87 -1.98 -4.54
C CYS A 162 4.25 -1.63 -3.98
N LEU A 163 5.06 -0.95 -4.79
CA LEU A 163 6.39 -0.48 -4.44
C LEU A 163 6.36 1.01 -4.11
N PHE A 164 6.98 1.36 -2.98
CA PHE A 164 7.21 2.73 -2.58
C PHE A 164 8.52 3.21 -3.22
N SER A 165 8.42 4.11 -4.20
CA SER A 165 9.58 4.79 -4.78
C SER A 165 9.33 6.30 -4.76
N GLY A 166 10.05 7.05 -3.91
CA GLY A 166 9.98 8.52 -3.94
C GLY A 166 10.24 9.08 -5.35
N THR A 167 9.95 10.37 -5.55
CA THR A 167 9.94 11.10 -6.85
C THR A 167 11.08 10.85 -7.85
N LYS A 168 12.21 10.23 -7.46
CA LYS A 168 13.23 9.68 -8.37
C LYS A 168 13.10 8.16 -8.47
N LYS A 169 12.39 7.70 -9.51
CA LYS A 169 11.99 6.29 -9.73
C LYS A 169 13.05 5.44 -10.44
N SER A 170 13.84 6.02 -11.33
CA SER A 170 14.95 5.35 -12.02
C SER A 170 16.26 5.62 -11.29
N GLY A 171 16.90 4.57 -10.76
CA GLY A 171 18.28 4.66 -10.23
C GLY A 171 18.45 4.37 -8.74
N ARG A 172 17.40 3.99 -8.00
CA ARG A 172 17.59 3.45 -6.65
C ARG A 172 17.95 1.97 -6.71
N PRO A 173 19.00 1.52 -5.99
CA PRO A 173 19.39 0.11 -5.96
C PRO A 173 18.40 -0.75 -5.16
N TYR A 174 17.60 -0.14 -4.27
CA TYR A 174 16.67 -0.87 -3.42
C TYR A 174 15.28 -0.21 -3.43
N LEU A 175 14.24 -1.02 -3.50
CA LEU A 175 12.84 -0.62 -3.41
C LEU A 175 12.14 -1.42 -2.32
N LEU A 176 11.29 -0.75 -1.54
CA LEU A 176 10.47 -1.38 -0.50
C LEU A 176 9.02 -1.41 -0.97
N GLY A 177 8.26 -2.40 -0.52
CA GLY A 177 6.86 -2.48 -0.92
C GLY A 177 6.04 -3.43 -0.06
N THR A 178 4.80 -3.59 -0.50
CA THR A 178 3.89 -4.61 0.00
C THR A 178 3.39 -5.48 -1.14
N TYR A 179 2.99 -6.70 -0.80
CA TYR A 179 2.28 -7.58 -1.71
C TYR A 179 0.95 -8.00 -1.10
N SER A 180 -0.01 -8.33 -1.97
CA SER A 180 -1.26 -8.99 -1.65
C SER A 180 -1.48 -10.13 -2.65
N THR A 181 -1.80 -11.32 -2.15
CA THR A 181 -1.97 -12.54 -2.95
C THR A 181 -2.93 -13.50 -2.25
N VAL A 182 -3.34 -14.54 -2.96
CA VAL A 182 -4.01 -15.70 -2.36
C VAL A 182 -3.00 -16.84 -2.21
N LYS A 183 -3.01 -17.51 -1.06
CA LYS A 183 -2.22 -18.72 -0.79
C LYS A 183 -2.81 -19.93 -1.55
N ARG A 184 -2.08 -21.04 -1.59
CA ARG A 184 -2.55 -22.27 -2.28
C ARG A 184 -3.81 -22.88 -1.64
N ASP A 185 -4.01 -22.69 -0.35
CA ASP A 185 -5.19 -23.10 0.41
C ASP A 185 -6.38 -22.13 0.26
N GLY A 186 -6.27 -21.13 -0.63
CA GLY A 186 -7.33 -20.15 -0.89
C GLY A 186 -7.34 -18.97 0.07
N ILE A 187 -6.43 -18.93 1.06
CA ILE A 187 -6.45 -17.91 2.12
C ILE A 187 -5.72 -16.65 1.62
N PRO A 188 -6.29 -15.43 1.73
CA PRO A 188 -5.66 -14.21 1.27
C PRO A 188 -4.59 -13.79 2.27
N ALA A 189 -3.48 -13.30 1.73
CA ALA A 189 -2.32 -12.89 2.51
C ALA A 189 -1.73 -11.60 1.97
N ALA A 190 -1.27 -10.75 2.88
CA ALA A 190 -0.52 -9.56 2.56
C ALA A 190 0.72 -9.45 3.44
N GLY A 191 1.80 -8.89 2.89
CA GLY A 191 3.05 -8.74 3.62
C GLY A 191 3.99 -7.75 2.96
N LYS A 192 5.21 -7.70 3.49
CA LYS A 192 6.29 -6.84 2.97
C LYS A 192 7.10 -7.55 1.90
N ILE A 193 7.69 -6.75 1.02
CA ILE A 193 8.63 -7.17 -0.02
C ILE A 193 9.78 -6.19 -0.08
N PHE A 194 10.94 -6.69 -0.51
CA PHE A 194 12.15 -5.92 -0.73
C PHE A 194 12.67 -6.26 -2.13
N PHE A 195 12.97 -5.25 -2.93
CA PHE A 195 13.51 -5.40 -4.27
C PHE A 195 14.93 -4.84 -4.29
N GLU A 196 15.86 -5.62 -4.83
CA GLU A 196 17.23 -5.20 -5.12
C GLU A 196 17.42 -5.16 -6.63
N ARG A 197 17.77 -4.01 -7.19
CA ARG A 197 18.11 -3.88 -8.61
C ARG A 197 19.47 -4.53 -8.86
N VAL A 198 19.55 -5.35 -9.89
CA VAL A 198 20.77 -6.11 -10.24
C VAL A 198 21.06 -6.01 -11.73
N GLY A 199 22.33 -6.16 -12.11
CA GLY A 199 22.71 -6.40 -13.51
C GLY A 199 22.21 -7.77 -13.99
N SER A 200 22.00 -7.92 -15.30
CA SER A 200 21.55 -9.20 -15.89
C SER A 200 22.55 -10.34 -15.66
N ASP A 201 23.83 -10.02 -15.62
CA ASP A 201 24.96 -10.89 -15.33
C ASP A 201 25.07 -11.29 -13.84
N GLU A 202 24.46 -10.50 -12.94
CA GLU A 202 24.52 -10.73 -11.49
C GLU A 202 23.37 -11.59 -10.95
N ILE A 203 22.31 -11.83 -11.75
CA ILE A 203 21.07 -12.49 -11.31
C ILE A 203 21.36 -13.87 -10.69
N GLU A 204 22.11 -14.71 -11.39
CA GLU A 204 22.42 -16.07 -10.96
C GLU A 204 23.23 -16.12 -9.65
N MET A 205 24.15 -15.17 -9.48
CA MET A 205 24.91 -15.05 -8.25
C MET A 205 24.01 -14.59 -7.09
N LYS A 206 23.22 -13.54 -7.30
CA LYS A 206 22.35 -12.94 -6.27
C LYS A 206 21.19 -13.83 -5.88
N ILE A 207 20.64 -14.62 -6.82
CA ILE A 207 19.58 -15.57 -6.48
C ILE A 207 20.14 -16.70 -5.62
N LYS A 208 21.43 -17.07 -5.71
CA LYS A 208 22.06 -18.18 -4.94
C LYS A 208 22.74 -17.76 -3.64
N SER A 209 23.10 -16.49 -3.47
CA SER A 209 23.83 -15.96 -2.30
C SER A 209 23.06 -16.13 -0.97
N ASN A 210 23.68 -15.83 0.16
CA ASN A 210 22.93 -15.71 1.41
C ASN A 210 22.12 -14.41 1.45
N VAL A 211 20.95 -14.46 2.09
CA VAL A 211 20.11 -13.27 2.30
C VAL A 211 20.75 -12.40 3.38
N ASP A 212 20.87 -11.09 3.13
CA ASP A 212 21.32 -10.14 4.15
C ASP A 212 20.37 -10.19 5.36
N PRO A 213 20.88 -10.39 6.60
CA PRO A 213 20.03 -10.50 7.79
C PRO A 213 19.08 -9.31 7.97
N ARG A 214 19.45 -8.10 7.54
CA ARG A 214 18.62 -6.89 7.63
C ARG A 214 17.38 -7.00 6.76
N ILE A 215 17.52 -7.56 5.55
CA ILE A 215 16.39 -7.86 4.66
C ILE A 215 15.49 -8.91 5.32
N GLY A 216 16.10 -9.94 5.91
CA GLY A 216 15.35 -10.97 6.63
C GLY A 216 14.51 -10.41 7.77
N TYR A 217 15.11 -9.61 8.66
CA TYR A 217 14.39 -8.96 9.76
C TYR A 217 13.29 -8.02 9.30
N TYR A 218 13.50 -7.28 8.20
CA TYR A 218 12.47 -6.42 7.62
C TYR A 218 11.24 -7.22 7.17
N LEU A 219 11.47 -8.36 6.52
CA LEU A 219 10.42 -9.21 5.92
C LEU A 219 9.68 -10.08 6.93
N MET A 220 10.34 -10.50 8.01
CA MET A 220 9.71 -11.31 9.07
C MET A 220 8.68 -10.53 9.90
N ASN A 221 8.63 -9.20 9.77
CA ASN A 221 7.74 -8.37 10.56
C ASN A 221 6.34 -8.25 9.93
N LYS A 222 5.38 -8.97 10.53
CA LYS A 222 3.91 -8.96 10.29
C LYS A 222 3.50 -9.31 8.86
N VAL A 223 3.08 -10.57 8.67
CA VAL A 223 2.24 -11.00 7.54
C VAL A 223 0.81 -11.04 8.02
N TRP A 224 -0.09 -10.41 7.26
CA TRP A 224 -1.52 -10.47 7.53
C TRP A 224 -2.12 -11.61 6.72
N VAL A 225 -2.73 -12.55 7.42
CA VAL A 225 -3.50 -13.66 6.84
C VAL A 225 -4.94 -13.45 7.30
N THR A 226 -5.87 -13.40 6.37
CA THR A 226 -7.29 -13.20 6.69
C THR A 226 -8.08 -14.47 6.41
N GLU A 227 -9.13 -14.73 7.17
CA GLU A 227 -10.06 -15.81 6.86
C GLU A 227 -10.83 -15.51 5.57
N THR A 228 -11.10 -16.55 4.77
CA THR A 228 -11.99 -16.50 3.61
C THR A 228 -13.32 -17.13 3.94
N PHE A 229 -14.29 -16.29 4.28
CA PHE A 229 -15.68 -16.68 4.30
C PHE A 229 -16.51 -15.50 3.79
N THR A 230 -17.65 -15.81 3.19
CA THR A 230 -18.64 -14.81 2.80
C THR A 230 -19.69 -14.79 3.90
N PRO A 231 -19.70 -13.78 4.79
CA PRO A 231 -20.75 -13.66 5.80
C PRO A 231 -22.09 -13.48 5.11
N ASN A 232 -23.10 -14.24 5.52
CA ASN A 232 -24.49 -13.98 5.14
C ASN A 232 -25.12 -12.91 6.03
N THR A 233 -24.60 -12.77 7.25
CA THR A 233 -25.04 -11.83 8.26
C THR A 233 -23.84 -11.20 8.97
N LEU A 234 -24.04 -10.07 9.65
CA LEU A 234 -22.99 -9.49 10.49
C LEU A 234 -22.54 -10.45 11.58
N ASP A 235 -23.44 -11.31 12.08
CA ASP A 235 -23.14 -12.33 13.08
C ASP A 235 -22.12 -13.36 12.60
N ASP A 236 -22.01 -13.61 11.29
CA ASP A 236 -21.01 -14.52 10.75
C ASP A 236 -19.57 -13.96 10.88
N ILE A 237 -19.42 -12.63 10.96
CA ILE A 237 -18.14 -11.93 11.12
C ILE A 237 -17.61 -12.02 12.57
N THR A 238 -18.47 -12.44 13.49
CA THR A 238 -18.27 -12.29 14.93
C THR A 238 -17.40 -13.37 15.59
N GLY A 239 -16.65 -14.18 14.84
CA GLY A 239 -15.73 -15.18 15.44
C GLY A 239 -14.80 -14.56 16.51
N THR A 240 -14.24 -13.39 16.22
CA THR A 240 -13.44 -12.57 17.17
C THR A 240 -14.28 -11.92 18.25
N TYR A 241 -15.53 -11.57 17.95
CA TYR A 241 -16.49 -11.01 18.91
C TYR A 241 -16.87 -11.98 20.03
N ARG A 242 -16.79 -13.30 19.79
CA ARG A 242 -16.96 -14.31 20.85
C ARG A 242 -15.97 -14.13 21.99
N LEU A 243 -14.77 -13.61 21.71
CA LEU A 243 -13.82 -13.24 22.75
C LEU A 243 -14.36 -12.08 23.58
N ILE A 244 -14.90 -11.05 22.93
CA ILE A 244 -15.48 -9.89 23.63
C ILE A 244 -16.70 -10.29 24.48
N ARG A 245 -17.55 -11.22 24.00
CA ARG A 245 -18.68 -11.76 24.78
C ARG A 245 -18.26 -12.47 26.07
N ARG A 246 -17.01 -12.94 26.19
CA ARG A 246 -16.51 -13.49 27.48
C ARG A 246 -16.36 -12.42 28.55
N PHE A 247 -16.30 -11.16 28.15
CA PHE A 247 -16.19 -10.01 29.03
C PHE A 247 -17.55 -9.35 29.32
N THR A 248 -18.65 -9.89 28.78
CA THR A 248 -20.01 -9.45 29.10
C THR A 248 -20.34 -9.82 30.54
N SER A 249 -20.26 -8.86 31.45
CA SER A 249 -20.52 -9.03 32.88
C SER A 249 -20.64 -7.67 33.55
N ASP A 250 -21.15 -7.69 34.78
CA ASP A 250 -20.97 -6.61 35.74
C ASP A 250 -19.65 -6.80 36.50
N TYR A 251 -18.90 -5.72 36.64
CA TYR A 251 -17.63 -5.66 37.35
C TYR A 251 -17.68 -4.60 38.44
N TYR A 252 -17.05 -4.91 39.57
CA TYR A 252 -16.87 -3.96 40.66
C TYR A 252 -15.40 -3.59 40.78
N LEU A 253 -15.13 -2.31 40.61
CA LEU A 253 -13.79 -1.75 40.72
C LEU A 253 -13.67 -1.13 42.12
N PHE A 254 -12.60 -1.47 42.82
CA PHE A 254 -12.29 -0.88 44.12
C PHE A 254 -11.07 0.03 43.96
N TYR A 255 -11.16 1.27 44.43
CA TYR A 255 -10.06 2.22 44.36
C TYR A 255 -9.85 2.91 45.72
N PRO A 256 -8.59 3.16 46.12
CA PRO A 256 -8.30 3.81 47.38
C PRO A 256 -8.65 5.29 47.32
N LYS A 257 -9.27 5.78 48.39
CA LYS A 257 -9.48 7.19 48.68
C LYS A 257 -8.27 7.75 49.43
N ALA A 258 -8.12 9.07 49.43
CA ALA A 258 -7.01 9.76 50.11
C ALA A 258 -6.87 9.42 51.61
N ASN A 259 -7.95 8.97 52.25
CA ASN A 259 -7.99 8.54 53.65
C ASN A 259 -7.81 7.02 53.85
N SER A 260 -7.37 6.28 52.83
CA SER A 260 -7.24 4.81 52.84
C SER A 260 -8.55 4.02 52.90
N GLU A 261 -9.72 4.68 52.77
CA GLU A 261 -10.99 3.96 52.55
C GLU A 261 -11.08 3.46 51.10
N LEU A 262 -11.74 2.33 50.88
CA LEU A 262 -12.01 1.81 49.54
C LEU A 262 -13.35 2.33 49.04
N GLU A 263 -13.35 3.01 47.91
CA GLU A 263 -14.58 3.33 47.18
C GLU A 263 -14.82 2.33 46.05
N LYS A 264 -16.10 2.18 45.68
CA LYS A 264 -16.57 1.22 44.71
C LYS A 264 -17.09 1.92 43.46
N ALA A 265 -16.61 1.51 42.30
CA ALA A 265 -17.20 1.83 41.00
C ALA A 265 -17.81 0.59 40.37
N HIS A 266 -18.80 0.80 39.50
CA HIS A 266 -19.51 -0.27 38.81
C HIS A 266 -19.30 -0.14 37.32
N LEU A 267 -18.79 -1.20 36.69
CA LEU A 267 -18.60 -1.27 35.24
C LEU A 267 -19.49 -2.38 34.69
N CYS A 268 -20.47 -2.01 33.88
CA CYS A 268 -21.31 -2.94 33.14
C CYS A 268 -20.77 -3.07 31.71
N CYS A 269 -20.55 -4.30 31.27
CA CYS A 269 -20.11 -4.63 29.92
C CYS A 269 -21.18 -5.51 29.26
N ASP A 270 -21.78 -5.06 28.17
CA ASP A 270 -22.86 -5.81 27.51
C ASP A 270 -22.37 -6.74 26.41
N ALA A 271 -23.32 -7.48 25.82
CA ALA A 271 -23.05 -8.39 24.70
C ALA A 271 -22.78 -7.66 23.39
N ASP A 272 -23.01 -6.35 23.33
CA ASP A 272 -22.80 -5.43 22.20
C ASP A 272 -21.46 -4.66 22.31
N SER A 273 -20.58 -5.12 23.21
CA SER A 273 -19.29 -4.49 23.53
C SER A 273 -19.40 -3.08 24.09
N ARG A 274 -20.58 -2.66 24.54
CA ARG A 274 -20.77 -1.37 25.21
C ARG A 274 -20.32 -1.50 26.67
N ALA A 275 -19.65 -0.47 27.14
CA ALA A 275 -19.20 -0.36 28.52
C ALA A 275 -19.86 0.86 29.17
N VAL A 276 -20.41 0.68 30.36
CA VAL A 276 -20.98 1.73 31.20
C VAL A 276 -20.27 1.71 32.55
N LEU A 277 -19.50 2.75 32.84
CA LEU A 277 -18.80 2.91 34.11
C LEU A 277 -19.52 3.95 34.97
N SER A 278 -19.96 3.54 36.16
CA SER A 278 -20.52 4.42 37.19
C SER A 278 -19.52 4.58 38.34
N ILE A 279 -19.01 5.80 38.53
CA ILE A 279 -18.07 6.16 39.59
C ILE A 279 -18.51 7.50 40.21
N LYS A 280 -18.66 7.54 41.55
CA LYS A 280 -19.09 8.75 42.30
C LYS A 280 -20.34 9.44 41.73
N GLY A 281 -21.32 8.66 41.25
CA GLY A 281 -22.55 9.18 40.66
C GLY A 281 -22.39 9.72 39.23
N MET A 282 -21.18 9.72 38.68
CA MET A 282 -20.92 10.00 37.26
C MET A 282 -21.04 8.73 36.45
N THR A 283 -21.62 8.84 35.25
CA THR A 283 -21.73 7.72 34.31
C THR A 283 -20.92 8.04 33.06
N TYR A 284 -20.04 7.14 32.70
CA TYR A 284 -19.22 7.18 31.50
C TYR A 284 -19.66 6.05 30.58
N THR A 285 -19.71 6.32 29.28
CA THR A 285 -20.10 5.33 28.28
C THR A 285 -19.00 5.13 27.26
N GLY A 286 -18.87 3.92 26.76
CA GLY A 286 -17.74 3.54 25.92
C GLY A 286 -17.88 2.17 25.29
N PHE A 287 -16.77 1.66 24.78
CA PHE A 287 -16.72 0.34 24.16
C PHE A 287 -15.50 -0.45 24.61
N ILE A 288 -15.67 -1.77 24.67
CA ILE A 288 -14.63 -2.74 24.97
C ILE A 288 -13.90 -3.04 23.66
N LYS A 289 -12.57 -2.93 23.67
CA LYS A 289 -11.70 -3.32 22.56
C LYS A 289 -10.67 -4.33 23.07
N PRO A 290 -10.35 -5.39 22.31
CA PRO A 290 -9.19 -6.20 22.63
C PRO A 290 -7.92 -5.34 22.54
N ALA A 291 -7.12 -5.31 23.59
CA ALA A 291 -5.78 -4.72 23.55
C ALA A 291 -4.77 -5.73 22.99
N ASP A 292 -4.92 -7.00 23.39
CA ASP A 292 -4.24 -8.15 22.82
C ASP A 292 -5.10 -9.43 23.02
N SER A 293 -4.52 -10.62 22.88
CA SER A 293 -5.24 -11.90 23.03
C SER A 293 -5.65 -12.24 24.47
N HIS A 294 -5.13 -11.53 25.47
CA HIS A 294 -5.32 -11.77 26.90
C HIS A 294 -5.71 -10.53 27.70
N SER A 295 -5.85 -9.37 27.04
CA SER A 295 -6.24 -8.13 27.68
C SER A 295 -7.30 -7.35 26.90
N VAL A 296 -8.21 -6.71 27.62
CA VAL A 296 -9.17 -5.75 27.05
C VAL A 296 -8.84 -4.35 27.51
N ARG A 297 -9.05 -3.41 26.59
CA ARG A 297 -9.01 -1.97 26.76
C ARG A 297 -10.43 -1.45 26.72
N ILE A 298 -10.84 -0.80 27.80
CA ILE A 298 -12.13 -0.10 27.84
C ILE A 298 -11.83 1.38 27.75
N GLU A 299 -12.34 2.03 26.71
CA GLU A 299 -12.29 3.49 26.55
C GLU A 299 -13.69 4.03 26.84
N VAL A 300 -13.84 4.77 27.93
CA VAL A 300 -15.10 5.46 28.25
C VAL A 300 -14.90 6.97 28.18
N ASN A 301 -15.85 7.67 27.56
CA ASN A 301 -15.85 9.12 27.45
C ASN A 301 -16.93 9.74 28.34
N SER A 302 -16.69 10.96 28.81
CA SER A 302 -17.67 11.75 29.55
C SER A 302 -18.88 12.10 28.66
N ILE A 303 -20.06 12.22 29.28
CA ILE A 303 -21.27 12.74 28.62
C ILE A 303 -21.06 14.25 28.37
N PRO A 304 -21.51 14.81 27.23
CA PRO A 304 -21.38 16.25 26.96
C PRO A 304 -21.95 17.09 28.11
N GLY A 305 -21.12 17.95 28.70
CA GLY A 305 -21.53 18.86 29.79
C GLY A 305 -20.60 18.92 31.02
N PHE A 306 -19.53 18.12 31.07
CA PHE A 306 -18.50 18.21 32.11
C PHE A 306 -17.18 18.74 31.54
N SER A 307 -16.45 19.51 32.36
CA SER A 307 -15.46 20.53 31.98
C SER A 307 -14.22 20.09 31.19
N GLU A 308 -13.77 20.99 30.29
CA GLU A 308 -12.60 20.98 29.37
C GLU A 308 -11.19 20.77 29.98
N LYS A 309 -11.03 20.21 31.18
CA LYS A 309 -9.73 20.20 31.89
C LYS A 309 -9.13 18.83 32.25
N PHE A 310 -9.76 17.72 31.87
CA PHE A 310 -9.19 16.40 32.05
C PHE A 310 -9.30 15.62 30.75
N THR A 311 -8.32 14.76 30.44
CA THR A 311 -8.46 13.79 29.37
C THR A 311 -9.69 12.92 29.68
N ASP A 312 -10.77 13.10 28.92
CA ASP A 312 -12.10 12.50 29.12
C ASP A 312 -12.14 10.96 29.01
N THR A 313 -10.99 10.32 28.83
CA THR A 313 -10.89 8.89 28.53
C THR A 313 -10.30 8.13 29.70
N ILE A 314 -11.13 7.31 30.36
CA ILE A 314 -10.61 6.32 31.31
C ILE A 314 -10.25 5.07 30.50
N ILE A 315 -8.99 4.64 30.63
CA ILE A 315 -8.49 3.41 30.00
C ILE A 315 -8.34 2.35 31.08
N LEU A 316 -9.14 1.28 30.99
CA LEU A 316 -9.03 0.13 31.89
C LEU A 316 -8.34 -1.03 31.14
N PHE A 317 -7.22 -1.51 31.69
CA PHE A 317 -6.61 -2.76 31.27
C PHE A 317 -7.06 -3.89 32.17
N VAL A 318 -7.61 -4.96 31.60
CA VAL A 318 -7.97 -6.18 32.33
C VAL A 318 -7.04 -7.29 31.86
N ASN A 319 -6.06 -7.69 32.68
CA ASN A 319 -5.12 -8.77 32.37
C ASN A 319 -5.67 -10.12 32.87
N LEU A 320 -5.79 -11.10 31.97
CA LEU A 320 -6.34 -12.43 32.28
C LEU A 320 -5.29 -13.51 32.60
N SER A 321 -4.01 -13.16 32.73
CA SER A 321 -2.98 -14.19 32.93
C SER A 321 -2.92 -14.71 34.38
N LYS A 322 -3.18 -16.03 34.51
CA LYS A 322 -2.75 -16.97 35.59
C LYS A 322 -3.66 -17.29 36.79
N SER A 323 -4.99 -17.41 36.64
CA SER A 323 -5.68 -18.33 37.57
C SER A 323 -6.97 -18.94 37.02
N LYS A 324 -7.07 -20.27 37.11
CA LYS A 324 -8.32 -21.02 36.97
C LYS A 324 -9.24 -20.86 38.20
N TYR A 325 -8.73 -20.24 39.26
CA TYR A 325 -9.38 -20.10 40.55
C TYR A 325 -9.27 -18.64 40.99
N ASP A 326 -10.39 -17.93 40.92
CA ASP A 326 -10.61 -16.53 41.24
C ASP A 326 -10.14 -15.49 40.20
N PRO A 327 -11.09 -14.76 39.57
CA PRO A 327 -10.79 -13.66 38.67
C PRO A 327 -10.41 -12.41 39.47
N PHE A 328 -9.16 -12.32 39.91
CA PHE A 328 -8.61 -11.07 40.43
C PHE A 328 -8.06 -10.24 39.27
N TYR A 329 -8.71 -9.12 38.95
CA TYR A 329 -8.30 -8.25 37.85
C TYR A 329 -7.62 -7.01 38.39
N LEU A 330 -6.34 -6.84 38.04
CA LEU A 330 -5.61 -5.62 38.32
C LEU A 330 -5.99 -4.57 37.27
N CYS A 331 -6.64 -3.50 37.71
CA CYS A 331 -6.93 -2.34 36.88
C CYS A 331 -5.88 -1.26 37.12
N VAL A 332 -5.22 -0.80 36.05
CA VAL A 332 -4.35 0.38 36.08
C VAL A 332 -5.01 1.45 35.21
N GLY A 333 -5.60 2.46 35.86
CA GLY A 333 -6.05 3.68 35.18
C GLY A 333 -4.89 4.66 35.05
N ILE A 334 -4.76 5.31 33.89
CA ILE A 334 -3.85 6.45 33.66
C ILE A 334 -4.72 7.70 33.52
#